data_AF-W4PB46-F1
#
_entry.id   AF-W4PB46-F1
#
_cell.length_a   1.000
_cell.length_b   1.000
_cell.length_c   1.000
_cell.angle_alpha   90.00
_cell.angle_beta   90.00
_cell.angle_gamma   90.00
#
_symmetry.space_group_name_H-M   'P 1'
#
loop_
_entity.id
_entity.type
_entity.pdbx_description
1 polymer ?
#
loop_
_entity_poly.entity_id
_entity_poly.type
_entity_poly.pdbx_seq_one_letter_code
_entity_poly.pdbx_strand_id
1 'polypeptide(L)'
;MKIQVSNVNAPNWKEVTVKSHIPEELENLSEIARNLWWAWNFDAISLFKDLDPELWKACGQNPVLLLESMNYERLEALAKDKAILKRMNDIYSKFKTYMDVKPDNKRPSVAYFSMEYGLNQVLKIYSGGLGVLAGDYLKEASDSNVDLCAVGFLYRYGYFTQTLSMDGQQIANYEAQNFGQLPIDRVLDSEGKPLVVEVPYLDYYVYANVWRANVGRISLYLLDTDNEMNSEFDRSITYQLYGGDWENRLKQEILLGIGGILTLKALGIKKDIYHCNEGHAALINVQRICDYVATGLTFEQAIELVRASSLYTVHTPVPAGHDYFDEGLFGKYMSGYAAKMGISWMIW
;
A
#
# COMPACT_ATOMS: atom_id res chain seq x y z
N MET A 1 25.63 18.92 34.27
CA MET A 1 26.60 18.58 33.21
C MET A 1 26.19 17.22 32.66
N LYS A 2 25.41 17.18 31.57
CA LYS A 2 24.98 15.92 30.96
C LYS A 2 26.16 15.36 30.16
N ILE A 3 26.67 14.21 30.59
CA ILE A 3 27.73 13.49 29.87
C ILE A 3 27.12 13.03 28.54
N GLN A 4 27.63 13.55 27.42
CA GLN A 4 27.31 13.03 26.10
C GLN A 4 27.92 11.63 26.00
N VAL A 5 27.06 10.62 26.07
CA VAL A 5 27.47 9.24 25.78
C VAL A 5 27.78 9.19 24.29
N SER A 6 29.05 8.98 23.95
CA SER A 6 29.47 8.89 22.56
C SER A 6 29.05 7.52 22.02
N ASN A 7 28.04 7.52 21.14
CA ASN A 7 27.56 6.31 20.46
C ASN A 7 28.54 5.87 19.35
N VAL A 8 29.84 5.77 19.64
CA VAL A 8 30.90 5.51 18.65
C VAL A 8 30.89 4.05 18.14
N ASN A 9 30.16 3.17 18.82
CA ASN A 9 30.11 1.73 18.50
C ASN A 9 28.74 1.25 17.98
N ALA A 10 27.79 2.14 17.66
CA ALA A 10 26.56 1.72 17.00
C ALA A 10 26.88 1.42 15.52
N PRO A 11 26.71 0.17 15.03
CA PRO A 11 26.88 -0.12 13.62
C PRO A 11 25.90 0.73 12.81
N ASN A 12 26.44 1.59 11.94
CA ASN A 12 25.65 2.41 11.03
C ASN A 12 25.47 1.63 9.73
N TRP A 13 24.35 0.91 9.63
CA TRP A 13 24.00 0.18 8.43
C TRP A 13 23.49 1.16 7.39
N LYS A 14 24.21 1.28 6.27
CA LYS A 14 23.73 2.02 5.09
C LYS A 14 23.14 1.01 4.12
N GLU A 15 21.86 1.19 3.82
CA GLU A 15 21.20 0.46 2.74
C GLU A 15 21.80 0.93 1.41
N VAL A 16 22.44 0.01 0.67
CA VAL A 16 22.98 0.27 -0.67
C VAL A 16 22.12 -0.50 -1.65
N THR A 17 21.25 0.21 -2.39
CA THR A 17 20.48 -0.39 -3.48
C THR A 17 21.33 -0.39 -4.75
N VAL A 18 21.84 -1.57 -5.13
CA VAL A 18 22.52 -1.76 -6.42
C VAL A 18 21.46 -1.99 -7.48
N LYS A 19 21.25 -1.01 -8.37
CA LYS A 19 20.39 -1.18 -9.55
C LYS A 19 21.21 -1.78 -10.69
N SER A 20 20.68 -2.80 -11.36
CA SER A 20 21.25 -3.28 -12.62
C SER A 20 21.22 -2.16 -13.66
N HIS A 21 22.33 -1.95 -14.35
CA HIS A 21 22.41 -0.96 -15.43
C HIS A 21 21.71 -1.54 -16.66
N ILE A 22 20.45 -1.17 -16.86
CA ILE A 22 19.67 -1.52 -18.05
C ILE A 22 20.12 -0.60 -19.21
N PRO A 23 20.41 -1.12 -20.42
CA PRO A 23 20.69 -0.30 -21.59
C PRO A 23 19.59 0.73 -21.87
N GLU A 24 19.97 1.91 -22.37
CA GLU A 24 19.04 3.02 -22.64
C GLU A 24 17.90 2.60 -23.58
N GLU A 25 18.21 1.73 -24.56
CA GLU A 25 17.24 1.19 -25.51
C GLU A 25 16.13 0.34 -24.84
N LEU A 26 16.33 -0.11 -23.60
CA LEU A 26 15.40 -0.94 -22.84
C LEU A 26 14.74 -0.19 -21.67
N GLU A 27 14.97 1.13 -21.53
CA GLU A 27 14.43 1.93 -20.42
C GLU A 27 12.90 1.85 -20.32
N ASN A 28 12.20 1.81 -21.46
CA ASN A 28 10.75 1.67 -21.53
C ASN A 28 10.23 0.38 -20.84
N LEU A 29 11.01 -0.71 -20.83
CA LEU A 29 10.64 -1.92 -20.08
C LEU A 29 10.65 -1.67 -18.57
N SER A 30 11.60 -0.88 -18.08
CA SER A 30 11.73 -0.54 -16.66
C SER A 30 10.51 0.26 -16.17
N GLU A 31 10.07 1.23 -16.98
CA GLU A 31 8.87 2.02 -16.65
C GLU A 31 7.61 1.15 -16.64
N ILE A 32 7.41 0.31 -17.67
CA ILE A 32 6.26 -0.62 -17.71
C ILE A 32 6.33 -1.58 -16.52
N ALA A 33 7.49 -2.15 -16.19
CA ALA A 33 7.66 -3.11 -15.11
C ALA A 33 7.24 -2.56 -13.74
N ARG A 34 7.44 -1.24 -13.51
CA ARG A 34 7.09 -0.54 -12.26
C ARG A 34 5.65 -0.03 -12.20
N ASN A 35 4.82 -0.31 -13.21
CA ASN A 35 3.39 -0.02 -13.17
C ASN A 35 2.58 -1.30 -13.38
N LEU A 36 1.77 -1.68 -12.39
CA LEU A 36 0.99 -2.92 -12.40
C LEU A 36 -0.04 -3.02 -13.53
N TRP A 37 -0.22 -1.98 -14.35
CA TRP A 37 -0.96 -2.06 -15.62
C TRP A 37 -0.59 -3.29 -16.46
N TRP A 38 0.68 -3.69 -16.45
CA TRP A 38 1.10 -4.93 -17.14
C TRP A 38 0.33 -6.16 -16.65
N ALA A 39 -0.14 -6.19 -15.40
CA ALA A 39 -0.76 -7.37 -14.79
C ALA A 39 -2.14 -7.74 -15.38
N TRP A 40 -2.82 -6.81 -16.06
CA TRP A 40 -4.05 -7.09 -16.81
C TRP A 40 -3.95 -6.74 -18.31
N ASN A 41 -2.74 -6.52 -18.80
CA ASN A 41 -2.48 -6.29 -20.23
C ASN A 41 -1.74 -7.48 -20.86
N PHE A 42 -2.44 -8.25 -21.69
CA PHE A 42 -1.89 -9.47 -22.31
C PHE A 42 -0.66 -9.22 -23.20
N ASP A 43 -0.60 -8.10 -23.92
CA ASP A 43 0.53 -7.76 -24.77
C ASP A 43 1.80 -7.54 -23.92
N ALA A 44 1.67 -6.84 -22.81
CA ALA A 44 2.75 -6.58 -21.86
C ALA A 44 3.21 -7.86 -21.14
N ILE A 45 2.29 -8.70 -20.67
CA ILE A 45 2.62 -10.00 -20.05
C ILE A 45 3.40 -10.87 -21.03
N SER A 46 2.92 -10.97 -22.28
CA SER A 46 3.59 -11.77 -23.30
C SER A 46 4.95 -11.17 -23.66
N LEU A 47 5.10 -9.84 -23.68
CA LEU A 47 6.40 -9.22 -23.91
C LEU A 47 7.42 -9.68 -22.87
N PHE A 48 7.13 -9.53 -21.57
CA PHE A 48 8.05 -9.93 -20.50
C PHE A 48 8.35 -11.43 -20.51
N LYS A 49 7.32 -12.26 -20.73
CA LYS A 49 7.50 -13.72 -20.86
C LYS A 49 8.47 -14.09 -21.99
N ASP A 50 8.38 -13.40 -23.14
CA ASP A 50 9.17 -13.74 -24.33
C ASP A 50 10.61 -13.22 -24.25
N LEU A 51 10.93 -12.29 -23.33
CA LEU A 51 12.30 -11.86 -23.09
C LEU A 51 13.19 -13.01 -22.57
N ASP A 52 12.67 -13.80 -21.64
CA ASP A 52 13.30 -15.02 -21.13
C ASP A 52 12.25 -15.90 -20.44
N PRO A 53 11.70 -16.92 -21.11
CA PRO A 53 10.60 -17.73 -20.57
C PRO A 53 10.97 -18.52 -19.31
N GLU A 54 12.22 -18.95 -19.20
CA GLU A 54 12.70 -19.73 -18.05
C GLU A 54 12.89 -18.82 -16.83
N LEU A 55 13.56 -17.69 -17.02
CA LEU A 55 13.77 -16.70 -15.97
C LEU A 55 12.44 -16.06 -15.54
N TRP A 56 11.51 -15.79 -16.46
CA TRP A 56 10.17 -15.30 -16.14
C TRP A 56 9.42 -16.21 -15.15
N LYS A 57 9.52 -17.53 -15.35
CA LYS A 57 8.93 -18.51 -14.44
C LYS A 57 9.67 -18.52 -13.10
N ALA A 58 11.01 -18.48 -13.12
CA ALA A 58 11.84 -18.48 -11.91
C ALA A 58 11.61 -17.24 -11.03
N CYS A 59 11.37 -16.07 -11.64
CA CYS A 59 11.09 -14.81 -10.95
C CYS A 59 9.64 -14.67 -10.47
N GLY A 60 8.82 -15.74 -10.54
CA GLY A 60 7.43 -15.68 -10.10
C GLY A 60 6.57 -14.72 -10.95
N GLN A 61 6.93 -14.52 -12.22
CA GLN A 61 6.25 -13.59 -13.13
C GLN A 61 6.32 -12.12 -12.67
N ASN A 62 7.44 -11.73 -12.03
CA ASN A 62 7.73 -10.36 -11.63
C ASN A 62 8.63 -9.68 -12.68
N PRO A 63 8.14 -8.66 -13.43
CA PRO A 63 8.94 -7.95 -14.42
C PRO A 63 10.14 -7.20 -13.84
N VAL A 64 10.02 -6.66 -12.63
CA VAL A 64 11.12 -5.94 -11.97
C VAL A 64 12.26 -6.91 -11.69
N LEU A 65 11.94 -8.03 -11.03
CA LEU A 65 12.91 -9.07 -10.71
C LEU A 65 13.50 -9.73 -11.97
N LEU A 66 12.69 -9.91 -13.02
CA LEU A 66 13.14 -10.42 -14.32
C LEU A 66 14.29 -9.56 -14.87
N LEU A 67 14.08 -8.24 -14.96
CA LEU A 67 15.07 -7.31 -15.50
C LEU A 67 16.31 -7.19 -14.61
N GLU A 68 16.14 -7.28 -13.28
CA GLU A 68 17.25 -7.29 -12.32
C GLU A 68 18.09 -8.58 -12.35
N SER A 69 17.45 -9.70 -12.71
CA SER A 69 18.10 -11.03 -12.74
C SER A 69 18.76 -11.35 -14.08
N MET A 70 18.47 -10.59 -15.14
CA MET A 70 19.11 -10.77 -16.45
C MET A 70 20.58 -10.37 -16.39
N ASN A 71 21.43 -11.21 -16.98
CA ASN A 71 22.84 -10.87 -17.14
C ASN A 71 23.04 -9.78 -18.21
N TYR A 72 24.18 -9.10 -18.13
CA TYR A 72 24.48 -7.98 -19.02
C TYR A 72 24.51 -8.38 -20.51
N GLU A 73 25.05 -9.56 -20.82
CA GLU A 73 25.13 -10.08 -22.19
C GLU A 73 23.74 -10.28 -22.82
N ARG A 74 22.76 -10.75 -22.02
CA ARG A 74 21.36 -10.90 -22.45
C ARG A 74 20.72 -9.56 -22.69
N LEU A 75 20.91 -8.59 -21.79
CA LEU A 75 20.39 -7.23 -21.95
C LEU A 75 20.96 -6.56 -23.21
N GLU A 76 22.25 -6.69 -23.47
CA GLU A 76 22.91 -6.20 -24.69
C GLU A 76 22.38 -6.87 -25.98
N ALA A 77 22.08 -8.17 -25.92
CA ALA A 77 21.48 -8.87 -27.05
C ALA A 77 20.05 -8.37 -27.33
N LEU A 78 19.24 -8.18 -26.29
CA LEU A 78 17.88 -7.64 -26.40
C LEU A 78 17.88 -6.19 -26.91
N ALA A 79 18.83 -5.36 -26.46
CA ALA A 79 19.02 -3.99 -26.93
C ALA A 79 19.39 -3.90 -28.42
N LYS A 80 19.83 -5.00 -29.04
CA LYS A 80 20.15 -5.07 -30.49
C LYS A 80 19.07 -5.79 -31.30
N ASP A 81 18.08 -6.39 -30.64
CA ASP A 81 16.99 -7.10 -31.30
C ASP A 81 15.89 -6.13 -31.76
N LYS A 82 15.88 -5.86 -33.07
CA LYS A 82 14.91 -4.94 -33.69
C LYS A 82 13.45 -5.37 -33.53
N ALA A 83 13.18 -6.68 -33.45
CA ALA A 83 11.82 -7.16 -33.30
C ALA A 83 11.30 -6.92 -31.88
N ILE A 84 12.13 -7.19 -30.87
CA ILE A 84 11.82 -6.90 -29.46
C ILE A 84 11.68 -5.40 -29.23
N LEU A 85 12.63 -4.58 -29.70
CA LEU A 85 12.55 -3.14 -29.53
C LEU A 85 11.30 -2.54 -30.17
N LYS A 86 10.94 -2.99 -31.38
CA LYS A 86 9.71 -2.53 -32.04
C LYS A 86 8.48 -2.90 -31.19
N ARG A 87 8.37 -4.15 -30.75
CA ARG A 87 7.24 -4.62 -29.94
C ARG A 87 7.16 -3.88 -28.60
N MET A 88 8.29 -3.66 -27.94
CA MET A 88 8.38 -2.87 -26.71
C MET A 88 7.86 -1.46 -26.94
N ASN A 89 8.32 -0.77 -27.99
CA ASN A 89 7.90 0.58 -28.31
C ASN A 89 6.41 0.67 -28.70
N ASP A 90 5.88 -0.32 -29.41
CA ASP A 90 4.46 -0.41 -29.73
C ASP A 90 3.61 -0.53 -28.44
N ILE A 91 4.02 -1.38 -27.50
CA ILE A 91 3.34 -1.55 -26.20
C ILE A 91 3.48 -0.30 -25.33
N TYR A 92 4.68 0.28 -25.28
CA TYR A 92 4.95 1.50 -24.53
C TYR A 92 4.12 2.68 -25.06
N SER A 93 3.93 2.78 -26.38
CA SER A 93 3.05 3.80 -26.98
C SER A 93 1.59 3.62 -26.55
N LYS A 94 1.10 2.38 -26.46
CA LYS A 94 -0.24 2.08 -25.90
C LYS A 94 -0.32 2.44 -24.42
N PHE A 95 0.71 2.11 -23.64
CA PHE A 95 0.81 2.45 -22.22
C PHE A 95 0.77 3.97 -22.02
N LYS A 96 1.56 4.75 -22.76
CA LYS A 96 1.54 6.21 -22.71
C LYS A 96 0.20 6.80 -23.14
N THR A 97 -0.39 6.28 -24.22
CA THR A 97 -1.73 6.69 -24.66
C THR A 97 -2.78 6.43 -23.58
N TYR A 98 -2.66 5.31 -22.86
CA TYR A 98 -3.50 5.00 -21.72
C TYR A 98 -3.24 5.97 -20.57
N MET A 99 -2.00 6.17 -20.14
CA MET A 99 -1.64 6.97 -18.97
C MET A 99 -1.89 8.48 -19.15
N ASP A 100 -1.70 9.01 -20.36
CA ASP A 100 -1.71 10.45 -20.63
C ASP A 100 -3.13 11.00 -20.87
N VAL A 101 -4.13 10.47 -20.17
CA VAL A 101 -5.53 10.93 -20.19
C VAL A 101 -5.88 11.55 -18.85
N LYS A 102 -6.27 12.83 -18.84
CA LYS A 102 -6.69 13.51 -17.60
C LYS A 102 -8.05 12.99 -17.12
N PRO A 103 -8.23 12.74 -15.82
CA PRO A 103 -9.51 12.33 -15.27
C PRO A 103 -10.58 13.41 -15.47
N ASP A 104 -11.84 12.99 -15.57
CA ASP A 104 -12.99 13.89 -15.68
C ASP A 104 -13.21 14.60 -14.33
N ASN A 105 -12.88 15.89 -14.28
CA ASN A 105 -13.01 16.72 -13.09
C ASN A 105 -14.46 17.01 -12.65
N LYS A 106 -15.46 16.56 -13.43
CA LYS A 106 -16.87 16.63 -13.05
C LYS A 106 -17.30 15.44 -12.20
N ARG A 107 -16.54 14.35 -12.19
CA ARG A 107 -16.81 13.18 -11.36
C ARG A 107 -16.20 13.40 -9.97
N PRO A 108 -16.87 12.99 -8.88
CA PRO A 108 -16.28 13.03 -7.55
C PRO A 108 -14.99 12.22 -7.49
N SER A 109 -13.97 12.79 -6.86
CA SER A 109 -12.71 12.13 -6.57
C SER A 109 -12.84 11.24 -5.33
N VAL A 110 -12.13 10.10 -5.30
CA VAL A 110 -12.30 9.06 -4.28
C VAL A 110 -10.99 8.74 -3.57
N ALA A 111 -11.02 8.62 -2.24
CA ALA A 111 -9.99 7.97 -1.45
C ALA A 111 -10.52 6.61 -0.98
N TYR A 112 -9.97 5.51 -1.48
CA TYR A 112 -10.41 4.16 -1.16
C TYR A 112 -9.46 3.49 -0.16
N PHE A 113 -10.00 2.93 0.91
CA PHE A 113 -9.20 2.33 1.98
C PHE A 113 -9.60 0.88 2.19
N SER A 114 -8.60 -0.01 2.18
CA SER A 114 -8.79 -1.45 2.33
C SER A 114 -7.58 -2.07 3.01
N MET A 115 -7.82 -3.12 3.79
CA MET A 115 -6.77 -3.96 4.38
C MET A 115 -6.05 -4.81 3.34
N GLU A 116 -6.71 -5.12 2.22
CA GLU A 116 -6.17 -5.98 1.18
C GLU A 116 -6.49 -5.52 -0.26
N TYR A 117 -5.60 -5.89 -1.19
CA TYR A 117 -5.66 -5.56 -2.62
C TYR A 117 -5.11 -6.71 -3.50
N GLY A 118 -6.01 -7.44 -4.16
CA GLY A 118 -5.74 -8.57 -5.04
C GLY A 118 -5.39 -8.14 -6.46
N LEU A 119 -4.22 -7.54 -6.63
CA LEU A 119 -3.78 -6.97 -7.92
C LEU A 119 -3.08 -8.02 -8.80
N ASN A 120 -2.04 -8.63 -8.24
CA ASN A 120 -1.22 -9.67 -8.85
C ASN A 120 -0.42 -10.40 -7.77
N GLN A 121 -0.06 -11.67 -7.98
CA GLN A 121 0.73 -12.48 -7.04
C GLN A 121 2.08 -11.86 -6.64
N VAL A 122 2.64 -10.98 -7.48
CA VAL A 122 3.90 -10.26 -7.19
C VAL A 122 3.79 -9.40 -5.93
N LEU A 123 2.61 -8.84 -5.63
CA LEU A 123 2.36 -8.10 -4.39
C LEU A 123 1.52 -8.95 -3.44
N LYS A 124 2.16 -9.49 -2.39
CA LYS A 124 1.49 -10.34 -1.38
C LYS A 124 0.69 -9.48 -0.39
N ILE A 125 -0.32 -8.76 -0.86
CA ILE A 125 -1.15 -7.84 -0.05
C ILE A 125 -2.64 -8.20 -0.06
N TYR A 126 -2.98 -9.47 -0.26
CA TYR A 126 -4.35 -9.97 -0.19
C TYR A 126 -4.40 -11.44 0.26
N SER A 127 -5.58 -11.87 0.71
CA SER A 127 -5.86 -13.25 1.15
C SER A 127 -7.05 -13.88 0.44
N GLY A 128 -8.10 -13.11 0.14
CA GLY A 128 -9.37 -13.66 -0.33
C GLY A 128 -10.19 -12.74 -1.22
N GLY A 129 -11.50 -12.99 -1.24
CA GLY A 129 -12.44 -12.34 -2.16
C GLY A 129 -12.58 -10.82 -1.97
N LEU A 130 -12.47 -10.32 -0.73
CA LEU A 130 -12.50 -8.89 -0.43
C LEU A 130 -11.32 -8.18 -1.12
N GLY A 131 -10.13 -8.78 -1.05
CA GLY A 131 -8.92 -8.29 -1.69
C GLY A 131 -9.01 -8.35 -3.20
N VAL A 132 -9.49 -9.47 -3.78
CA VAL A 132 -9.72 -9.58 -5.23
C VAL A 132 -10.65 -8.46 -5.71
N LEU A 133 -11.77 -8.24 -5.02
CA LEU A 133 -12.69 -7.15 -5.34
C LEU A 133 -12.01 -5.78 -5.25
N ALA A 134 -11.26 -5.51 -4.19
CA ALA A 134 -10.52 -4.26 -4.05
C ALA A 134 -9.49 -4.06 -5.19
N GLY A 135 -8.78 -5.12 -5.58
CA GLY A 135 -7.83 -5.09 -6.69
C GLY A 135 -8.53 -4.80 -8.03
N ASP A 136 -9.63 -5.48 -8.31
CA ASP A 136 -10.39 -5.26 -9.55
C ASP A 136 -11.08 -3.90 -9.58
N TYR A 137 -11.52 -3.39 -8.42
CA TYR A 137 -12.06 -2.04 -8.32
C TYR A 137 -11.01 -0.98 -8.70
N LEU A 138 -9.75 -1.17 -8.28
CA LEU A 138 -8.65 -0.28 -8.67
C LEU A 138 -8.31 -0.37 -10.16
N LYS A 139 -8.33 -1.58 -10.75
CA LYS A 139 -8.13 -1.78 -12.19
C LYS A 139 -9.23 -1.10 -13.00
N GLU A 140 -10.49 -1.28 -12.61
CA GLU A 140 -11.63 -0.65 -13.27
C GLU A 140 -11.59 0.87 -13.11
N ALA A 141 -11.29 1.38 -11.92
CA ALA A 141 -11.12 2.82 -11.70
C ALA A 141 -10.01 3.41 -12.58
N SER A 142 -8.93 2.64 -12.77
CA SER A 142 -7.85 2.99 -13.69
C SER A 142 -8.36 3.04 -15.13
N ASP A 143 -9.03 2.00 -15.63
CA ASP A 143 -9.52 1.92 -17.01
C ASP A 143 -10.57 3.00 -17.32
N SER A 144 -11.50 3.22 -16.40
CA SER A 144 -12.55 4.25 -16.44
C SER A 144 -12.03 5.68 -16.18
N ASN A 145 -10.74 5.84 -15.89
CA ASN A 145 -10.07 7.12 -15.61
C ASN A 145 -10.75 7.96 -14.52
N VAL A 146 -11.13 7.30 -13.42
CA VAL A 146 -11.70 7.96 -12.23
C VAL A 146 -10.55 8.52 -11.40
N ASP A 147 -10.72 9.73 -10.84
CA ASP A 147 -9.74 10.31 -9.92
C ASP A 147 -9.77 9.64 -8.54
N LEU A 148 -9.26 8.41 -8.49
CA LEU A 148 -9.18 7.59 -7.28
C LEU A 148 -7.72 7.47 -6.82
N CYS A 149 -7.52 7.57 -5.51
CA CYS A 149 -6.31 7.05 -4.86
C CYS A 149 -6.71 6.02 -3.81
N ALA A 150 -5.81 5.10 -3.52
CA ALA A 150 -6.05 4.01 -2.58
C ALA A 150 -5.03 4.02 -1.44
N VAL A 151 -5.42 3.52 -0.27
CA VAL A 151 -4.56 3.38 0.92
C VAL A 151 -4.70 1.97 1.50
N GLY A 152 -3.58 1.36 1.85
CA GLY A 152 -3.51 0.03 2.44
C GLY A 152 -2.16 -0.24 3.10
N PHE A 153 -1.81 -1.52 3.24
CA PHE A 153 -0.56 -1.94 3.87
C PHE A 153 0.37 -2.67 2.92
N LEU A 154 1.67 -2.44 3.14
CA LEU A 154 2.72 -3.25 2.58
C LEU A 154 3.12 -4.31 3.61
N TYR A 155 2.56 -5.51 3.48
CA TYR A 155 2.83 -6.57 4.44
C TYR A 155 4.20 -7.21 4.22
N ARG A 156 5.00 -7.40 5.28
CA ARG A 156 6.31 -8.07 5.15
C ARG A 156 6.18 -9.52 4.67
N TYR A 157 5.19 -10.26 5.18
CA TYR A 157 5.00 -11.70 4.89
C TYR A 157 3.71 -12.01 4.11
N GLY A 158 2.84 -11.01 3.91
CA GLY A 158 1.54 -11.19 3.27
C GLY A 158 0.59 -12.06 4.11
N TYR A 159 -0.10 -13.00 3.46
CA TYR A 159 -0.90 -14.01 4.14
C TYR A 159 -0.06 -15.25 4.47
N PHE A 160 -0.07 -16.30 3.64
CA PHE A 160 0.90 -17.39 3.70
C PHE A 160 0.91 -18.17 2.38
N THR A 161 2.01 -18.88 2.10
CA THR A 161 2.08 -19.89 1.04
C THR A 161 1.68 -21.25 1.62
N GLN A 162 0.59 -21.83 1.13
CA GLN A 162 0.11 -23.13 1.56
C GLN A 162 0.96 -24.26 0.95
N THR A 163 1.47 -25.16 1.79
CA THR A 163 1.99 -26.45 1.36
C THR A 163 1.28 -27.59 2.11
N LEU A 164 1.33 -28.79 1.54
CA LEU A 164 0.77 -29.99 2.17
C LEU A 164 1.92 -30.90 2.62
N SER A 165 1.86 -31.34 3.86
CA SER A 165 2.71 -32.41 4.40
C SER A 165 2.40 -33.75 3.73
N MET A 166 3.28 -34.74 3.95
CA MET A 166 3.09 -36.10 3.41
C MET A 166 1.81 -36.77 3.93
N ASP A 167 1.33 -36.38 5.10
CA ASP A 167 0.08 -36.83 5.72
C ASP A 167 -1.13 -35.94 5.41
N GLY A 168 -0.98 -34.94 4.53
CA GLY A 168 -2.07 -34.10 4.04
C GLY A 168 -2.46 -32.95 4.97
N GLN A 169 -1.70 -32.70 6.04
CA GLN A 169 -1.88 -31.51 6.88
C GLN A 169 -1.37 -30.26 6.18
N GLN A 170 -2.12 -29.16 6.33
CA GLN A 170 -1.72 -27.84 5.88
C GLN A 170 -0.52 -27.32 6.67
N ILE A 171 0.49 -26.83 5.95
CA ILE A 171 1.61 -26.08 6.49
C ILE A 171 1.53 -24.65 5.92
N ALA A 172 1.54 -23.65 6.81
CA ALA A 172 1.57 -22.24 6.45
C ALA A 172 3.01 -21.75 6.43
N ASN A 173 3.51 -21.36 5.24
CA ASN A 173 4.85 -20.84 5.07
C ASN A 173 4.80 -19.32 4.91
N TYR A 174 5.57 -18.61 5.72
CA TYR A 174 5.66 -17.15 5.70
C TYR A 174 7.00 -16.74 5.10
N GLU A 175 6.95 -16.13 3.91
CA GLU A 175 8.15 -15.70 3.19
C GLU A 175 8.19 -14.18 3.16
N ALA A 176 9.27 -13.62 3.72
CA ALA A 176 9.51 -12.19 3.69
C ALA A 176 9.62 -11.70 2.23
N GLN A 177 8.86 -10.66 1.90
CA GLN A 177 9.00 -9.95 0.63
C GLN A 177 10.26 -9.08 0.66
N ASN A 178 11.01 -9.10 -0.45
CA ASN A 178 12.05 -8.13 -0.71
C ASN A 178 11.44 -6.92 -1.43
N PHE A 179 11.15 -5.86 -0.68
CA PHE A 179 10.50 -4.65 -1.20
C PHE A 179 11.29 -3.99 -2.33
N GLY A 180 12.61 -4.15 -2.38
CA GLY A 180 13.45 -3.62 -3.47
C GLY A 180 13.16 -4.25 -4.83
N GLN A 181 12.62 -5.46 -4.84
CA GLN A 181 12.32 -6.23 -6.06
C GLN A 181 10.85 -6.12 -6.48
N LEU A 182 10.03 -5.37 -5.74
CA LEU A 182 8.61 -5.21 -6.03
C LEU A 182 8.37 -4.02 -6.99
N PRO A 183 7.25 -4.02 -7.76
CA PRO A 183 6.84 -2.90 -8.61
C PRO A 183 6.24 -1.75 -7.77
N ILE A 184 7.01 -1.27 -6.81
CA ILE A 184 6.66 -0.17 -5.91
C ILE A 184 7.82 0.82 -5.83
N ASP A 185 7.47 2.07 -5.52
CA ASP A 185 8.41 3.14 -5.29
C ASP A 185 8.28 3.66 -3.86
N ARG A 186 9.41 4.03 -3.25
CA ARG A 186 9.38 4.72 -1.97
C ARG A 186 8.90 6.16 -2.21
N VAL A 187 7.92 6.61 -1.43
CA VAL A 187 7.45 7.99 -1.52
C VAL A 187 8.44 8.88 -0.79
N LEU A 188 8.77 10.02 -1.39
CA LEU A 188 9.73 10.98 -0.85
C LEU A 188 9.00 12.26 -0.42
N ASP A 189 9.52 12.91 0.61
CA ASP A 189 9.09 14.24 1.05
C ASP A 189 9.65 15.35 0.15
N SER A 190 9.34 16.61 0.48
CA SER A 190 9.81 17.79 -0.25
C SER A 190 11.34 17.98 -0.22
N GLU A 191 12.05 17.33 0.70
CA GLU A 191 13.51 17.35 0.82
C GLU A 191 14.18 16.17 0.09
N GLY A 192 13.39 15.30 -0.55
CA GLY A 192 13.87 14.10 -1.23
C GLY A 192 14.22 12.94 -0.28
N LYS A 193 13.82 13.02 1.00
CA LYS A 193 13.99 11.94 1.97
C LYS A 193 12.77 11.02 1.96
N PRO A 194 12.89 9.75 2.39
CA PRO A 194 11.73 8.87 2.53
C PRO A 194 10.65 9.51 3.40
N LEU A 195 9.41 9.54 2.89
CA LEU A 195 8.27 10.05 3.63
C LEU A 195 7.92 9.09 4.76
N VAL A 196 7.93 9.62 5.99
CA VAL A 196 7.55 8.91 7.21
C VAL A 196 6.35 9.63 7.81
N VAL A 197 5.29 8.89 8.10
CA VAL A 197 4.07 9.39 8.73
C VAL A 197 4.07 9.00 10.20
N GLU A 198 3.93 9.98 11.08
CA GLU A 198 3.84 9.78 12.53
C GLU A 198 2.38 9.53 12.92
N VAL A 199 2.06 8.34 13.41
CA VAL A 199 0.69 7.94 13.76
C VAL A 199 0.57 7.82 15.28
N PRO A 200 -0.34 8.55 15.93
CA PRO A 200 -0.49 8.54 17.39
C PRO A 200 -1.30 7.33 17.86
N TYR A 201 -0.73 6.54 18.77
CA TYR A 201 -1.36 5.34 19.35
C TYR A 201 -1.75 5.54 20.82
N LEU A 202 -1.00 6.34 21.59
CA LEU A 202 -1.36 6.70 22.97
C LEU A 202 -0.57 7.95 23.37
N ASP A 203 0.58 7.71 23.98
CA ASP A 203 1.60 8.65 24.46
C ASP A 203 2.89 8.54 23.61
N TYR A 204 2.83 7.74 22.55
CA TYR A 204 3.89 7.53 21.58
C TYR A 204 3.35 7.51 20.15
N TYR A 205 4.29 7.57 19.20
CA TYR A 205 4.02 7.50 17.77
C TYR A 205 4.54 6.20 17.19
N VAL A 206 3.76 5.63 16.28
CA VAL A 206 4.20 4.61 15.34
C VAL A 206 4.57 5.31 14.03
N TYR A 207 5.75 5.00 13.52
CA TYR A 207 6.30 5.63 12.32
C TYR A 207 6.06 4.73 11.10
N ALA A 208 5.29 5.19 10.13
CA ALA A 208 5.00 4.44 8.92
C ALA A 208 5.77 5.00 7.72
N ASN A 209 6.60 4.17 7.10
CA ASN A 209 7.13 4.46 5.76
C ASN A 209 5.98 4.42 4.76
N VAL A 210 6.03 5.30 3.76
CA VAL A 210 5.03 5.34 2.68
C VAL A 210 5.64 4.82 1.38
N TRP A 211 5.01 3.79 0.83
CA TRP A 211 5.32 3.24 -0.49
C TRP A 211 4.17 3.51 -1.45
N ARG A 212 4.45 3.54 -2.75
CA ARG A 212 3.45 3.70 -3.80
C ARG A 212 3.55 2.55 -4.80
N ALA A 213 2.47 1.83 -4.99
CA ALA A 213 2.24 0.98 -6.14
C ALA A 213 1.42 1.75 -7.18
N ASN A 214 1.88 1.77 -8.44
CA ASN A 214 1.10 2.33 -9.54
C ASN A 214 0.20 1.23 -10.12
N VAL A 215 -1.12 1.38 -9.99
CA VAL A 215 -2.12 0.47 -10.56
C VAL A 215 -2.72 1.15 -11.77
N GLY A 216 -2.02 1.08 -12.90
CA GLY A 216 -2.35 1.90 -14.05
C GLY A 216 -2.28 3.37 -13.67
N ARG A 217 -3.40 4.08 -13.76
CA ARG A 217 -3.56 5.50 -13.41
C ARG A 217 -3.75 5.73 -11.91
N ILE A 218 -4.07 4.68 -11.14
CA ILE A 218 -4.37 4.80 -9.71
C ILE A 218 -3.09 4.69 -8.88
N SER A 219 -2.90 5.65 -7.98
CA SER A 219 -1.87 5.56 -6.94
C SER A 219 -2.41 4.82 -5.71
N LEU A 220 -1.82 3.67 -5.42
CA LEU A 220 -2.06 2.91 -4.19
C LEU A 220 -0.91 3.16 -3.21
N TYR A 221 -1.20 3.86 -2.12
CA TYR A 221 -0.26 4.14 -1.04
C TYR A 221 -0.29 3.03 0.00
N LEU A 222 0.87 2.48 0.31
CA LEU A 222 1.03 1.35 1.21
C LEU A 222 1.88 1.76 2.41
N LEU A 223 1.32 1.56 3.62
CA LEU A 223 1.99 1.86 4.88
C LEU A 223 2.81 0.66 5.36
N ASP A 224 3.99 0.94 5.89
CA ASP A 224 4.97 -0.04 6.35
C ASP A 224 5.59 0.41 7.69
N THR A 225 5.35 -0.36 8.75
CA THR A 225 5.89 -0.08 10.08
C THR A 225 7.19 -0.85 10.38
N ASP A 226 7.69 -1.68 9.46
CA ASP A 226 8.91 -2.47 9.66
C ASP A 226 10.18 -1.62 9.45
N ASN A 227 10.43 -0.73 10.40
CA ASN A 227 11.57 0.18 10.38
C ASN A 227 12.15 0.42 11.78
N GLU A 228 13.37 0.97 11.82
CA GLU A 228 14.15 1.12 13.05
C GLU A 228 13.60 2.14 14.05
N MET A 229 12.68 3.02 13.64
CA MET A 229 12.04 4.00 14.52
C MET A 229 10.98 3.36 15.43
N ASN A 230 10.50 2.17 15.07
CA ASN A 230 9.48 1.43 15.80
C ASN A 230 10.07 0.32 16.68
N SER A 231 9.37 0.05 17.78
CA SER A 231 9.63 -1.12 18.62
C SER A 231 9.35 -2.41 17.85
N GLU A 232 9.92 -3.55 18.27
CA GLU A 232 9.65 -4.85 17.64
C GLU A 232 8.15 -5.20 17.66
N PHE A 233 7.41 -4.74 18.66
CA PHE A 233 5.97 -4.93 18.78
C PHE A 233 5.14 -4.07 17.83
N ASP A 234 5.67 -2.94 17.35
CA ASP A 234 4.97 -2.06 16.40
C ASP A 234 5.40 -2.34 14.95
N ARG A 235 6.61 -2.88 14.74
CA ARG A 235 7.03 -3.40 13.43
C ARG A 235 6.10 -4.51 12.94
N SER A 236 5.60 -5.35 13.86
CA SER A 236 4.71 -6.46 13.51
C SER A 236 3.31 -6.05 13.03
N ILE A 237 2.92 -4.78 13.18
CA ILE A 237 1.63 -4.25 12.70
C ILE A 237 1.45 -4.53 11.21
N THR A 238 2.50 -4.37 10.40
CA THR A 238 2.48 -4.66 8.95
C THR A 238 3.20 -5.97 8.59
N TYR A 239 3.28 -6.95 9.50
CA TYR A 239 3.89 -8.25 9.14
C TYR A 239 2.95 -9.15 8.35
N GLN A 240 1.74 -9.33 8.85
CA GLN A 240 0.79 -10.31 8.33
C GLN A 240 -0.59 -9.68 8.14
N LEU A 241 -1.22 -10.06 7.04
CA LEU A 241 -2.62 -9.79 6.79
C LEU A 241 -3.48 -10.69 7.69
N TYR A 242 -4.34 -10.09 8.52
CA TYR A 242 -5.16 -10.79 9.52
C TYR A 242 -4.35 -11.62 10.54
N GLY A 243 -3.12 -11.19 10.85
CA GLY A 243 -2.26 -11.81 11.87
C GLY A 243 -2.22 -11.05 13.19
N GLY A 244 -1.59 -11.66 14.19
CA GLY A 244 -1.44 -11.11 15.53
C GLY A 244 -2.64 -11.36 16.45
N ASP A 245 -2.66 -10.64 17.57
CA ASP A 245 -3.75 -10.67 18.54
C ASP A 245 -4.73 -9.50 18.31
N TRP A 246 -5.75 -9.40 19.18
CA TRP A 246 -6.75 -8.33 19.11
C TRP A 246 -6.16 -6.93 19.28
N GLU A 247 -5.07 -6.78 20.04
CA GLU A 247 -4.38 -5.50 20.17
C GLU A 247 -3.69 -5.14 18.85
N ASN A 248 -2.96 -6.08 18.23
CA ASN A 248 -2.37 -5.86 16.90
C ASN A 248 -3.44 -5.56 15.83
N ARG A 249 -4.60 -6.21 15.93
CA ARG A 249 -5.73 -5.96 15.05
C ARG A 249 -6.25 -4.52 15.17
N LEU A 250 -6.46 -4.03 16.39
CA LEU A 250 -6.83 -2.63 16.62
C LEU A 250 -5.73 -1.68 16.13
N LYS A 251 -4.47 -2.04 16.37
CA LYS A 251 -3.32 -1.27 15.90
C LYS A 251 -3.30 -1.15 14.38
N GLN A 252 -3.66 -2.19 13.64
CA GLN A 252 -3.84 -2.15 12.19
C GLN A 252 -4.97 -1.19 11.80
N GLU A 253 -6.13 -1.24 12.45
CA GLU A 253 -7.24 -0.32 12.12
C GLU A 253 -6.88 1.15 12.38
N ILE A 254 -6.14 1.43 13.45
CA ILE A 254 -5.61 2.78 13.74
C ILE A 254 -4.65 3.22 12.63
N LEU A 255 -3.74 2.34 12.21
CA LEU A 255 -2.79 2.63 11.12
C LEU A 255 -3.51 2.93 9.81
N LEU A 256 -4.50 2.10 9.45
CA LEU A 256 -5.23 2.25 8.19
C LEU A 256 -6.08 3.52 8.22
N GLY A 257 -6.85 3.71 9.29
CA GLY A 257 -7.82 4.80 9.37
C GLY A 257 -7.18 6.16 9.66
N ILE A 258 -6.55 6.29 10.83
CA ILE A 258 -5.90 7.54 11.23
C ILE A 258 -4.62 7.73 10.41
N GLY A 259 -3.74 6.73 10.41
CA GLY A 259 -2.46 6.82 9.71
C GLY A 259 -2.64 7.09 8.22
N GLY A 260 -3.60 6.43 7.57
CA GLY A 260 -3.90 6.68 6.16
C GLY A 260 -4.45 8.07 5.86
N ILE A 261 -5.30 8.66 6.73
CA ILE A 261 -5.69 10.08 6.57
C ILE A 261 -4.49 11.01 6.75
N LEU A 262 -3.62 10.75 7.73
CA LEU A 262 -2.39 11.53 7.94
C LEU A 262 -1.45 11.42 6.72
N THR A 263 -1.36 10.24 6.09
CA THR A 263 -0.64 10.04 4.83
C THR A 263 -1.20 10.91 3.71
N LEU A 264 -2.52 10.92 3.50
CA LEU A 264 -3.12 11.76 2.47
C LEU A 264 -2.84 13.25 2.73
N LYS A 265 -2.88 13.70 3.99
CA LYS A 265 -2.54 15.08 4.37
C LYS A 265 -1.07 15.41 4.09
N ALA A 266 -0.15 14.51 4.45
CA ALA A 266 1.28 14.68 4.19
C ALA A 266 1.58 14.78 2.68
N LEU A 267 0.79 14.10 1.85
CA LEU A 267 0.87 14.14 0.39
C LEU A 267 0.12 15.33 -0.24
N GLY A 268 -0.61 16.12 0.54
CA GLY A 268 -1.47 17.19 0.02
C GLY A 268 -2.68 16.68 -0.77
N ILE A 269 -3.09 15.42 -0.56
CA ILE A 269 -4.19 14.79 -1.27
C ILE A 269 -5.50 15.02 -0.50
N LYS A 270 -6.47 15.64 -1.18
CA LYS A 270 -7.84 15.79 -0.71
C LYS A 270 -8.78 15.18 -1.74
N LYS A 271 -9.80 14.47 -1.26
CA LYS A 271 -10.80 13.79 -2.10
C LYS A 271 -12.21 14.19 -1.68
N ASP A 272 -13.17 14.02 -2.59
CA ASP A 272 -14.58 14.34 -2.34
C ASP A 272 -15.25 13.24 -1.52
N ILE A 273 -14.91 11.98 -1.79
CA ILE A 273 -15.47 10.79 -1.15
C ILE A 273 -14.38 9.96 -0.49
N TYR A 274 -14.63 9.49 0.73
CA TYR A 274 -13.77 8.57 1.46
C TYR A 274 -14.49 7.24 1.62
N HIS A 275 -14.02 6.21 0.91
CA HIS A 275 -14.67 4.91 0.82
C HIS A 275 -13.96 3.90 1.71
N CYS A 276 -14.66 3.46 2.76
CA CYS A 276 -14.25 2.41 3.68
C CYS A 276 -14.66 1.04 3.12
N ASN A 277 -13.68 0.21 2.78
CA ASN A 277 -13.91 -1.20 2.46
C ASN A 277 -13.93 -2.02 3.76
N GLU A 278 -15.13 -2.40 4.19
CA GLU A 278 -15.39 -3.06 5.46
C GLU A 278 -15.07 -2.19 6.70
N GLY A 279 -15.41 -2.70 7.90
CA GLY A 279 -15.26 -1.98 9.18
C GLY A 279 -13.81 -1.59 9.53
N HIS A 280 -12.82 -2.25 8.93
CA HIS A 280 -11.39 -2.07 9.25
C HIS A 280 -10.88 -0.64 9.01
N ALA A 281 -11.54 0.09 8.12
CA ALA A 281 -11.22 1.46 7.75
C ALA A 281 -12.08 2.50 8.50
N ALA A 282 -12.92 2.09 9.46
CA ALA A 282 -13.90 3.00 10.10
C ALA A 282 -13.25 4.20 10.81
N LEU A 283 -12.02 4.05 11.32
CA LEU A 283 -11.27 5.11 12.00
C LEU A 283 -10.84 6.28 11.09
N ILE A 284 -11.03 6.16 9.77
CA ILE A 284 -10.98 7.30 8.84
C ILE A 284 -11.91 8.42 9.32
N ASN A 285 -13.15 8.04 9.69
CA ASN A 285 -14.18 8.99 10.09
C ASN A 285 -13.78 9.74 11.37
N VAL A 286 -13.16 9.05 12.32
CA VAL A 286 -12.64 9.63 13.58
C VAL A 286 -11.62 10.71 13.28
N GLN A 287 -10.58 10.41 12.48
CA GLN A 287 -9.56 11.41 12.16
C GLN A 287 -10.14 12.60 11.39
N ARG A 288 -11.07 12.36 10.47
CA ARG A 288 -11.74 13.42 9.71
C ARG A 288 -12.59 14.33 10.59
N ILE A 289 -13.32 13.78 11.57
CA ILE A 289 -14.06 14.60 12.55
C ILE A 289 -13.09 15.46 13.35
N CYS A 290 -11.99 14.89 13.87
CA CYS A 290 -10.96 15.67 14.57
C CYS A 290 -10.41 16.81 13.71
N ASP A 291 -10.14 16.54 12.43
CA ASP A 291 -9.65 17.56 11.50
C ASP A 291 -10.65 18.71 11.32
N TYR A 292 -11.94 18.41 11.14
CA TYR A 292 -12.98 19.43 11.01
C TYR A 292 -13.18 20.24 12.31
N VAL A 293 -13.18 19.58 13.47
CA VAL A 293 -13.27 20.27 14.76
C VAL A 293 -12.06 21.17 14.98
N ALA A 294 -10.86 20.74 14.57
CA ALA A 294 -9.66 21.58 14.61
C ALA A 294 -9.73 22.82 13.70
N THR A 295 -10.60 22.83 12.68
CA THR A 295 -10.88 24.03 11.86
C THR A 295 -11.91 24.98 12.47
N GLY A 296 -12.46 24.63 13.65
CA GLY A 296 -13.42 25.46 14.39
C GLY A 296 -14.89 25.03 14.24
N LEU A 297 -15.17 23.90 13.59
CA LEU A 297 -16.52 23.34 13.53
C LEU A 297 -16.89 22.67 14.86
N THR A 298 -18.19 22.65 15.16
CA THR A 298 -18.74 21.80 16.23
C THR A 298 -18.68 20.33 15.85
N PHE A 299 -18.73 19.44 16.83
CA PHE A 299 -18.78 17.99 16.60
C PHE A 299 -19.94 17.60 15.68
N GLU A 300 -21.13 18.17 15.90
CA GLU A 300 -22.33 17.91 15.13
C GLU A 300 -22.17 18.33 13.66
N GLN A 301 -21.58 19.51 13.42
CA GLN A 301 -21.26 19.97 12.06
C GLN A 301 -20.23 19.08 11.37
N ALA A 302 -19.20 18.65 12.11
CA ALA A 302 -18.16 17.77 11.58
C ALA A 302 -18.72 16.39 11.21
N ILE A 303 -19.63 15.84 12.03
CA ILE A 303 -20.34 14.60 11.73
C ILE A 303 -21.11 14.71 10.42
N GLU A 304 -21.88 15.77 10.21
CA GLU A 304 -22.69 15.90 8.98
C GLU A 304 -21.82 16.00 7.72
N LEU A 305 -20.67 16.69 7.81
CA LEU A 305 -19.70 16.72 6.70
C LEU A 305 -19.11 15.34 6.42
N VAL A 306 -18.70 14.60 7.46
CA VAL A 306 -18.14 13.26 7.30
C VAL A 306 -19.19 12.30 6.74
N ARG A 307 -20.43 12.33 7.25
CA ARG A 307 -21.54 11.52 6.73
C ARG A 307 -21.82 11.79 5.26
N ALA A 308 -21.83 13.04 4.84
CA ALA A 308 -22.10 13.43 3.45
C ALA A 308 -21.00 13.02 2.45
N SER A 309 -19.82 12.65 2.95
CA SER A 309 -18.62 12.38 2.13
C SER A 309 -17.94 11.06 2.47
N SER A 310 -18.60 10.19 3.24
CA SER A 310 -18.11 8.84 3.55
C SER A 310 -19.00 7.80 2.88
N LEU A 311 -18.36 6.79 2.28
CA LEU A 311 -19.02 5.63 1.70
C LEU A 311 -18.54 4.38 2.46
N TYR A 312 -19.47 3.54 2.88
CA TYR A 312 -19.17 2.29 3.57
C TYR A 312 -19.72 1.11 2.78
N THR A 313 -18.90 0.08 2.59
CA THR A 313 -19.32 -1.19 1.98
C THR A 313 -19.05 -2.31 2.97
N VAL A 314 -20.10 -3.09 3.26
CA VAL A 314 -20.03 -4.32 4.05
C VAL A 314 -20.19 -5.52 3.13
N HIS A 315 -19.33 -6.52 3.29
CA HIS A 315 -19.34 -7.74 2.47
C HIS A 315 -19.86 -8.95 3.23
N THR A 316 -19.70 -8.93 4.55
CA THR A 316 -20.14 -10.02 5.43
C THR A 316 -21.14 -9.47 6.44
N PRO A 317 -22.45 -9.43 6.13
CA PRO A 317 -23.47 -8.84 7.00
C PRO A 317 -23.86 -9.78 8.15
N VAL A 318 -22.88 -10.46 8.76
CA VAL A 318 -23.05 -11.30 9.95
C VAL A 318 -22.03 -10.88 11.02
N PRO A 319 -22.38 -10.97 12.32
CA PRO A 319 -21.48 -10.51 13.39
C PRO A 319 -20.07 -11.10 13.35
N ALA A 320 -19.93 -12.35 12.90
CA ALA A 320 -18.63 -13.00 12.77
C ALA A 320 -17.67 -12.34 11.75
N GLY A 321 -18.19 -11.48 10.86
CA GLY A 321 -17.39 -10.71 9.90
C GLY A 321 -16.94 -9.34 10.39
N HIS A 322 -17.32 -8.94 11.61
CA HIS A 322 -16.98 -7.64 12.16
C HIS A 322 -15.98 -7.78 13.31
N ASP A 323 -14.98 -6.90 13.34
CA ASP A 323 -14.06 -6.80 14.46
C ASP A 323 -14.79 -6.17 15.67
N TYR A 324 -14.60 -6.77 16.86
CA TYR A 324 -15.10 -6.25 18.13
C TYR A 324 -13.93 -6.10 19.09
N PHE A 325 -13.78 -4.90 19.64
CA PHE A 325 -12.74 -4.60 20.61
C PHE A 325 -13.36 -4.39 21.99
N ASP A 326 -12.73 -4.96 23.01
CA ASP A 326 -13.06 -4.68 24.40
C ASP A 326 -12.94 -3.17 24.68
N GLU A 327 -13.85 -2.60 25.46
CA GLU A 327 -13.88 -1.15 25.74
C GLU A 327 -12.58 -0.69 26.41
N GLY A 328 -11.98 -1.50 27.27
CA GLY A 328 -10.70 -1.19 27.91
C GLY A 328 -9.55 -1.12 26.90
N LEU A 329 -9.52 -2.07 25.95
CA LEU A 329 -8.54 -2.08 24.87
C LEU A 329 -8.73 -0.89 23.92
N PHE A 330 -9.97 -0.62 23.50
CA PHE A 330 -10.26 0.52 22.62
C PHE A 330 -9.96 1.85 23.33
N GLY A 331 -10.39 1.98 24.59
CA GLY A 331 -10.15 3.15 25.44
C GLY A 331 -8.67 3.45 25.69
N LYS A 332 -7.82 2.41 25.77
CA LYS A 332 -6.36 2.59 25.80
C LYS A 332 -5.92 3.48 24.64
N TYR A 333 -6.21 3.13 23.40
CA TYR A 333 -5.70 3.88 22.23
C TYR A 333 -6.51 5.14 21.89
N MET A 334 -7.82 5.12 22.16
CA MET A 334 -8.75 6.09 21.59
C MET A 334 -9.25 7.16 22.56
N SER A 335 -8.99 7.02 23.87
CA SER A 335 -9.48 7.95 24.91
C SER A 335 -9.18 9.43 24.61
N GLY A 336 -8.01 9.75 24.05
CA GLY A 336 -7.62 11.12 23.72
C GLY A 336 -8.41 11.76 22.57
N TYR A 337 -9.07 10.97 21.72
CA TYR A 337 -9.79 11.47 20.56
C TYR A 337 -11.16 12.08 20.93
N ALA A 338 -11.79 11.66 22.03
CA ALA A 338 -13.06 12.22 22.49
C ALA A 338 -12.88 13.72 22.74
N ALA A 339 -11.81 14.04 23.48
CA ALA A 339 -11.41 15.40 23.78
C ALA A 339 -11.05 16.20 22.51
N LYS A 340 -10.35 15.58 21.53
CA LYS A 340 -10.06 16.22 20.23
C LYS A 340 -11.32 16.55 19.42
N MET A 341 -12.40 15.79 19.62
CA MET A 341 -13.69 16.04 18.99
C MET A 341 -14.59 16.98 19.80
N GLY A 342 -14.16 17.39 21.01
CA GLY A 342 -14.96 18.26 21.89
C GLY A 342 -16.09 17.54 22.63
N ILE A 343 -16.04 16.20 22.73
CA ILE A 343 -17.04 15.38 23.42
C ILE A 343 -16.44 14.60 24.59
N SER A 344 -17.30 14.03 25.43
CA SER A 344 -16.89 13.11 26.51
C SER A 344 -16.87 11.66 26.03
N TRP A 345 -16.12 10.79 26.72
CA TRP A 345 -16.14 9.34 26.44
C TRP A 345 -17.54 8.73 26.52
N MET A 346 -18.40 9.23 27.42
CA MET A 346 -19.79 8.75 27.55
C MET A 346 -20.68 9.08 26.35
N ILE A 347 -20.26 10.04 25.52
CA ILE A 347 -20.99 10.45 24.30
C ILE A 347 -20.44 9.75 23.06
N TRP A 348 -19.22 9.19 23.13
CA TRP A 348 -18.55 8.55 22.00
C TRP A 348 -19.37 7.41 21.41
#